data_AF-A0A968QMV4-F1
#
_entry.id   AF-A0A968QMV4-F1
#
_cell.length_a   1.000
_cell.length_b   1.000
_cell.length_c   1.000
_cell.angle_alpha   90.00
_cell.angle_beta   90.00
_cell.angle_gamma   90.00
#
_symmetry.space_group_name_H-M   'P 1'
#
loop_
_entity.id
_entity.type
_entity.pdbx_description
1 polymer ?
#
loop_
_entity_poly.entity_id
_entity_poly.type
_entity_poly.pdbx_seq_one_letter_code
_entity_poly.pdbx_strand_id
1 'polypeptide(L)'
;MSGDFRNHPVAHLISGLFKLHDREKFEIFCYSYGADDGSAYRKKIQKDCDCFADIRTMGHAQAAQKIYEDRIHILVDLTGYTRGIKMEICAMRPAPIQVNYLGFPGTSGAEFFDYIIADKTIIPPEHTRYFTEKVVYMPHSYQVSDHEQAFSDKP
;
A
#
# COMPACT_ATOMS: atom_id res chain seq x y z
N MET A 1 -1.17 4.27 0.12
CA MET A 1 -1.96 4.70 -1.05
C MET A 1 -2.08 3.55 -2.04
N SER A 2 -3.17 3.50 -2.81
CA SER A 2 -3.34 2.46 -3.83
C SER A 2 -4.38 2.85 -4.91
N GLY A 3 -4.16 2.35 -6.12
CA GLY A 3 -5.16 2.35 -7.20
C GLY A 3 -6.17 1.21 -7.09
N ASP A 4 -5.98 0.33 -6.11
CA ASP A 4 -6.59 -0.98 -6.08
C ASP A 4 -7.42 -1.26 -4.83
N PHE A 5 -7.85 -0.21 -4.10
CA PHE A 5 -8.88 -0.30 -3.06
C PHE A 5 -10.29 -0.49 -3.68
N ARG A 6 -10.45 -1.64 -4.35
CA ARG A 6 -11.60 -2.10 -5.14
C ARG A 6 -11.50 -3.63 -5.29
N ASN A 7 -12.37 -4.27 -6.07
CA ASN A 7 -12.26 -5.69 -6.39
C ASN A 7 -11.01 -5.98 -7.23
N HIS A 8 -9.88 -6.18 -6.56
CA HIS A 8 -8.55 -6.36 -7.13
C HIS A 8 -7.69 -7.26 -6.20
N PRO A 9 -6.73 -8.05 -6.74
CA PRO A 9 -5.89 -8.93 -5.92
C PRO A 9 -5.23 -8.25 -4.71
N VAL A 10 -4.75 -7.01 -4.85
CA VAL A 10 -4.20 -6.24 -3.72
C VAL A 10 -5.22 -6.12 -2.58
N ALA A 11 -6.45 -5.71 -2.86
CA ALA A 11 -7.48 -5.61 -1.83
C ALA A 11 -7.90 -6.97 -1.29
N HIS A 12 -7.92 -8.02 -2.10
CA HIS A 12 -8.20 -9.39 -1.62
C HIS A 12 -7.21 -9.81 -0.54
N LEU A 13 -5.94 -9.42 -0.69
CA LEU A 13 -4.88 -9.74 0.26
C LEU A 13 -4.93 -8.88 1.54
N ILE A 14 -5.17 -7.57 1.41
CA ILE A 14 -4.95 -6.62 2.52
C ILE A 14 -6.21 -6.16 3.24
N SER A 15 -7.42 -6.47 2.76
CA SER A 15 -8.65 -5.83 3.29
C SER A 15 -8.80 -6.01 4.81
N GLY A 16 -8.50 -7.20 5.33
CA GLY A 16 -8.52 -7.49 6.77
C GLY A 16 -7.34 -6.89 7.57
N LEU A 17 -6.27 -6.45 6.93
CA LEU A 17 -5.07 -5.92 7.60
C LEU A 17 -5.36 -4.61 8.34
N PHE A 18 -6.16 -3.73 7.76
CA PHE A 18 -6.37 -2.38 8.30
C PHE A 18 -6.98 -2.40 9.70
N LYS A 19 -7.97 -3.25 9.97
CA LYS A 19 -8.59 -3.39 11.30
C LYS A 19 -7.67 -4.02 12.35
N LEU A 20 -6.60 -4.71 11.95
CA LEU A 20 -5.71 -5.42 12.86
C LEU A 20 -4.57 -4.56 13.41
N HIS A 21 -4.41 -3.32 12.93
CA HIS A 21 -3.43 -2.41 13.53
C HIS A 21 -3.88 -1.98 14.93
N ASP A 22 -2.94 -2.01 15.88
CA ASP A 22 -3.10 -1.51 17.23
C ASP A 22 -3.34 0.01 17.23
N ARG A 23 -4.60 0.41 17.49
CA ARG A 23 -5.04 1.81 17.45
C ARG A 23 -4.51 2.67 18.59
N GLU A 24 -3.89 2.08 19.60
CA GLU A 24 -3.15 2.85 20.61
C GLU A 24 -1.80 3.35 20.08
N LYS A 25 -1.30 2.75 18.99
CA LYS A 25 0.02 3.04 18.41
C LYS A 25 -0.04 3.59 16.98
N PHE A 26 -1.08 3.25 16.23
CA PHE A 26 -1.19 3.59 14.82
C PHE A 26 -2.54 4.20 14.48
N GLU A 27 -2.51 5.21 13.62
CA GLU A 27 -3.67 5.76 12.92
C GLU A 27 -3.51 5.47 11.42
N ILE A 28 -4.56 4.92 10.81
CA ILE A 28 -4.51 4.26 9.50
C ILE A 28 -5.25 5.08 8.46
N PHE A 29 -4.49 5.64 7.52
CA PHE A 29 -4.99 6.42 6.40
C PHE A 29 -4.92 5.65 5.08
N CYS A 30 -6.05 5.57 4.38
CA CYS A 30 -6.20 4.92 3.08
C CYS A 30 -6.47 5.97 1.99
N TYR A 31 -5.44 6.29 1.21
CA TYR A 31 -5.56 7.15 0.02
C TYR A 31 -5.84 6.30 -1.23
N SER A 32 -7.07 6.40 -1.75
CA SER A 32 -7.50 5.75 -2.99
C SER A 32 -7.40 6.70 -4.17
N TYR A 33 -6.71 6.31 -5.23
CA TYR A 33 -6.83 6.96 -6.55
C TYR A 33 -7.47 6.05 -7.61
N GLY A 34 -7.89 4.84 -7.22
CA GLY A 34 -8.67 3.93 -8.04
C GLY A 34 -10.15 4.29 -8.13
N ALA A 35 -10.86 3.64 -9.05
CA ALA A 35 -12.30 3.79 -9.16
C ALA A 35 -13.03 3.25 -7.93
N ASP A 36 -14.08 3.95 -7.51
CA ASP A 36 -15.07 3.39 -6.60
C ASP A 36 -15.96 2.41 -7.39
N ASP A 37 -15.81 1.12 -7.10
CA ASP A 37 -16.57 0.05 -7.74
C ASP A 37 -17.73 -0.47 -6.87
N GLY A 38 -17.97 0.14 -5.70
CA GLY A 38 -18.99 -0.29 -4.74
C GLY A 38 -18.79 -1.69 -4.16
N SER A 39 -17.63 -2.31 -4.38
CA SER A 39 -17.34 -3.69 -3.96
C SER A 39 -17.31 -3.84 -2.44
N ALA A 40 -17.50 -5.09 -1.99
CA ALA A 40 -17.35 -5.43 -0.58
C ALA A 40 -15.95 -5.12 -0.04
N TYR A 41 -14.90 -5.29 -0.87
CA TYR A 41 -13.52 -4.95 -0.51
C TYR A 41 -13.35 -3.48 -0.21
N ARG A 42 -13.82 -2.59 -1.10
CA ARG A 42 -13.72 -1.14 -0.88
C ARG A 42 -14.47 -0.70 0.36
N LYS A 43 -15.71 -1.19 0.54
CA LYS A 43 -16.53 -0.90 1.73
C LYS A 43 -15.85 -1.39 3.02
N LYS A 44 -15.24 -2.57 2.99
CA LYS A 44 -14.49 -3.12 4.13
C LYS A 44 -13.29 -2.23 4.47
N ILE A 45 -12.48 -1.85 3.47
CA ILE A 45 -11.33 -0.97 3.68
C ILE A 45 -11.78 0.38 4.26
N GLN A 46 -12.82 1.01 3.69
CA GLN A 46 -13.39 2.27 4.19
C GLN A 46 -13.86 2.19 5.64
N LYS A 47 -14.43 1.05 6.04
CA LYS A 47 -14.90 0.80 7.40
C LYS A 47 -13.74 0.52 8.37
N ASP A 48 -12.73 -0.20 7.91
CA ASP A 48 -11.68 -0.79 8.76
C ASP A 48 -10.43 0.13 8.89
N CYS A 49 -10.33 1.22 8.12
CA CYS A 49 -9.34 2.29 8.31
C CYS A 49 -9.92 3.47 9.09
N ASP A 50 -9.05 4.29 9.69
CA ASP A 50 -9.48 5.47 10.47
C ASP A 50 -9.86 6.65 9.56
N CYS A 51 -9.15 6.80 8.44
CA CYS A 51 -9.46 7.79 7.41
C CYS A 51 -9.37 7.18 6.01
N PHE A 52 -10.44 7.32 5.22
CA PHE A 52 -10.42 6.98 3.80
C PHE A 52 -10.54 8.24 2.95
N ALA A 53 -9.51 8.51 2.14
CA ALA A 53 -9.48 9.67 1.25
C ALA A 53 -9.54 9.22 -0.21
N ASP A 54 -10.61 9.58 -0.92
CA ASP A 54 -10.66 9.48 -2.38
C ASP A 54 -9.92 10.68 -3.00
N ILE A 55 -8.75 10.40 -3.57
CA ILE A 55 -7.86 11.38 -4.21
C ILE A 55 -7.84 11.19 -5.74
N ARG A 56 -8.79 10.46 -6.32
CA ARG A 56 -8.84 10.14 -7.75
C ARG A 56 -8.89 11.40 -8.63
N THR A 57 -9.70 12.38 -8.23
CA THR A 57 -9.90 13.65 -8.96
C THR A 57 -8.87 14.72 -8.63
N MET A 58 -8.00 14.48 -7.64
CA MET A 58 -6.93 15.41 -7.27
C MET A 58 -5.75 15.31 -8.25
N GLY A 59 -5.16 16.46 -8.57
CA GLY A 59 -3.84 16.50 -9.20
C GLY A 59 -2.76 15.95 -8.27
N HIS A 60 -1.62 15.51 -8.82
CA HIS A 60 -0.56 14.87 -8.03
C HIS A 60 -0.06 15.77 -6.88
N ALA A 61 0.15 17.05 -7.15
CA ALA A 61 0.56 18.03 -6.14
C ALA A 61 -0.49 18.24 -5.04
N GLN A 62 -1.77 18.26 -5.39
CA GLN A 62 -2.85 18.41 -4.40
C GLN A 62 -2.96 17.18 -3.51
N ALA A 63 -2.83 15.98 -4.09
CA ALA A 63 -2.82 14.73 -3.33
C ALA A 63 -1.59 14.65 -2.39
N ALA A 64 -0.41 15.03 -2.87
CA ALA A 64 0.80 15.09 -2.05
C ALA A 64 0.64 16.11 -0.91
N GLN A 65 0.14 17.31 -1.20
CA GLN A 65 -0.13 18.33 -0.19
C GLN A 65 -1.11 17.82 0.88
N LYS A 66 -2.19 17.12 0.47
CA LYS A 66 -3.12 16.50 1.42
C LYS A 66 -2.43 15.47 2.33
N ILE A 67 -1.62 14.57 1.77
CA ILE A 67 -0.87 13.56 2.55
C ILE A 67 0.08 14.24 3.56
N TYR A 68 0.71 15.34 3.15
CA TYR A 68 1.57 16.15 4.02
C TYR A 68 0.79 16.84 5.15
N GLU A 69 -0.37 17.42 4.84
CA GLU A 69 -1.26 18.08 5.81
C GLU A 69 -1.87 17.09 6.81
N ASP A 70 -2.15 15.87 6.38
CA ASP A 70 -2.58 14.75 7.22
C ASP A 70 -1.42 14.23 8.12
N ARG A 71 -0.20 14.75 7.96
CA ARG A 71 1.01 14.43 8.75
C ARG A 71 1.37 12.94 8.74
N ILE A 72 1.26 12.31 7.58
CA ILE A 72 1.62 10.90 7.42
C ILE A 72 3.10 10.67 7.69
N HIS A 73 3.40 9.80 8.66
CA HIS A 73 4.77 9.45 9.04
C HIS A 73 5.38 8.40 8.08
N ILE A 74 4.59 7.40 7.69
CA ILE A 74 4.99 6.30 6.81
C ILE A 74 3.97 6.19 5.68
N LEU A 75 4.36 6.54 4.47
CA LEU A 75 3.54 6.37 3.28
C LEU A 75 3.90 5.06 2.58
N VAL A 76 2.98 4.10 2.61
CA VAL A 76 3.12 2.83 1.89
C VAL A 76 2.42 2.93 0.53
N ASP A 77 3.17 2.77 -0.56
CA ASP A 77 2.60 2.57 -1.89
C ASP A 77 2.36 1.09 -2.16
N LEU A 78 1.13 0.77 -2.55
CA LEU A 78 0.66 -0.61 -2.78
C LEU A 78 0.46 -0.91 -4.27
N THR A 79 1.05 -0.14 -5.17
CA THR A 79 0.79 -0.24 -6.61
C THR A 79 2.07 -0.42 -7.42
N GLY A 80 3.16 0.29 -7.12
CA GLY A 80 4.45 0.22 -7.84
C GLY A 80 4.29 0.44 -9.34
N TYR A 81 5.06 -0.19 -10.24
CA TYR A 81 4.89 -0.03 -11.70
C TYR A 81 3.75 -0.89 -12.29
N THR A 82 2.52 -0.67 -11.84
CA THR A 82 1.33 -1.35 -12.39
C THR A 82 0.39 -0.35 -13.09
N ARG A 83 -0.86 -0.74 -13.38
CA ARG A 83 -1.78 0.10 -14.16
C ARG A 83 -2.35 1.22 -13.28
N GLY A 84 -2.35 2.45 -13.79
CA GLY A 84 -3.00 3.59 -13.13
C GLY A 84 -2.20 4.18 -11.97
N ILE A 85 -0.88 3.99 -12.00
CA ILE A 85 0.06 4.46 -10.99
C ILE A 85 0.06 5.97 -10.85
N LYS A 86 0.35 6.44 -9.64
CA LYS A 86 0.52 7.86 -9.31
C LYS A 86 1.77 8.09 -8.47
N MET A 87 2.91 7.52 -8.90
CA MET A 87 4.17 7.62 -8.16
C MET A 87 4.71 9.04 -8.08
N GLU A 88 4.24 9.96 -8.93
CA GLU A 88 4.54 11.39 -8.84
C GLU A 88 4.16 11.98 -7.49
N ILE A 89 3.13 11.42 -6.83
CA ILE A 89 2.77 11.79 -5.46
C ILE A 89 3.91 11.41 -4.50
N CYS A 90 4.44 10.19 -4.61
CA CYS A 90 5.60 9.74 -3.82
C CYS A 90 6.87 10.52 -4.18
N ALA A 91 7.06 10.89 -5.45
CA ALA A 91 8.23 11.68 -5.89
C ALA A 91 8.29 13.07 -5.22
N MET A 92 7.15 13.62 -4.81
CA MET A 92 7.07 14.88 -4.04
C MET A 92 7.39 14.70 -2.55
N ARG A 93 7.63 13.46 -2.10
CA ARG A 93 7.98 13.09 -0.72
C ARG A 93 7.07 13.71 0.37
N PRO A 94 5.73 13.53 0.30
CA PRO A 94 4.82 14.10 1.29
C PRO A 94 4.90 13.45 2.68
N ALA A 95 5.60 12.32 2.82
CA ALA A 95 5.89 11.67 4.09
C ALA A 95 7.41 11.47 4.26
N PRO A 96 7.95 11.50 5.50
CA PRO A 96 9.38 11.36 5.74
C PRO A 96 9.90 9.94 5.42
N ILE A 97 9.06 8.91 5.59
CA ILE A 97 9.36 7.52 5.22
C ILE A 97 8.37 7.08 4.14
N GLN A 98 8.90 6.58 3.03
CA GLN A 98 8.10 6.01 1.94
C GLN A 98 8.51 4.57 1.64
N VAL A 99 7.50 3.71 1.45
CA VAL A 99 7.68 2.27 1.36
C VAL A 99 6.98 1.71 0.13
N ASN A 100 7.70 0.93 -0.67
CA ASN A 100 7.13 0.09 -1.72
C ASN A 100 6.70 -1.26 -1.10
N TYR A 101 5.45 -1.68 -1.30
CA TYR A 101 4.97 -2.94 -0.75
C TYR A 101 3.91 -3.61 -1.63
N LEU A 102 4.04 -4.93 -1.77
CA LEU A 102 3.01 -5.89 -2.22
C LEU A 102 2.57 -5.80 -3.68
N GLY A 103 2.12 -4.65 -4.17
CA GLY A 103 1.44 -4.53 -5.47
C GLY A 103 2.35 -4.79 -6.68
N PHE A 104 3.61 -4.39 -6.59
CA PHE A 104 4.61 -4.61 -7.64
C PHE A 104 5.74 -5.51 -7.12
N PRO A 105 5.96 -6.70 -7.72
CA PRO A 105 6.95 -7.66 -7.25
C PRO A 105 8.36 -7.31 -7.77
N GLY A 106 8.87 -6.12 -7.41
CA GLY A 106 10.18 -5.65 -7.83
C GLY A 106 10.59 -4.31 -7.22
N THR A 107 11.86 -3.95 -7.42
CA THR A 107 12.42 -2.63 -7.08
C THR A 107 11.68 -1.53 -7.83
N SER A 108 11.42 -0.40 -7.18
CA SER A 108 10.95 0.80 -7.85
C SER A 108 12.05 1.50 -8.63
N GLY A 109 13.33 1.21 -8.36
CA GLY A 109 14.46 1.89 -9.00
C GLY A 109 14.51 3.41 -8.71
N ALA A 110 13.66 3.91 -7.81
CA ALA A 110 13.46 5.32 -7.57
C ALA A 110 14.13 5.78 -6.27
N GLU A 111 14.70 6.98 -6.29
CA GLU A 111 15.35 7.58 -5.11
C GLU A 111 14.36 8.05 -4.03
N PHE A 112 13.07 8.05 -4.34
CA PHE A 112 12.03 8.54 -3.42
C PHE A 112 11.37 7.43 -2.58
N PHE A 113 11.68 6.15 -2.80
CA PHE A 113 11.27 5.09 -1.88
C PHE A 113 12.44 4.71 -0.97
N ASP A 114 12.23 4.82 0.35
CA ASP A 114 13.28 4.55 1.33
C ASP A 114 13.41 3.05 1.60
N TYR A 115 12.27 2.33 1.58
CA TYR A 115 12.21 0.91 1.92
C TYR A 115 11.33 0.08 0.98
N ILE A 116 11.64 -1.22 0.91
CA ILE A 116 10.77 -2.25 0.36
C ILE A 116 10.52 -3.31 1.44
N ILE A 117 9.24 -3.67 1.67
CA ILE A 117 8.90 -4.76 2.59
C ILE A 117 8.95 -6.09 1.83
N ALA A 118 9.74 -7.02 2.33
CA ALA A 118 9.97 -8.33 1.72
C ALA A 118 10.18 -9.42 2.79
N ASP A 119 10.55 -10.63 2.36
CA ASP A 119 11.03 -11.70 3.21
C ASP A 119 12.31 -12.31 2.61
N LYS A 120 12.97 -13.17 3.38
CA LYS A 120 14.24 -13.79 2.99
C LYS A 120 14.10 -14.83 1.87
N THR A 121 12.86 -15.25 1.56
CA THR A 121 12.59 -16.19 0.47
C THR A 121 12.58 -15.44 -0.86
N ILE A 122 11.87 -14.31 -0.94
CA ILE A 122 11.74 -13.55 -2.18
C ILE A 122 12.93 -12.62 -2.45
N ILE A 123 13.56 -12.09 -1.39
CA ILE A 123 14.78 -11.29 -1.49
C ILE A 123 15.81 -11.84 -0.49
N PRO A 124 16.55 -12.90 -0.84
CA PRO A 124 17.68 -13.35 -0.03
C PRO A 124 18.68 -12.19 0.23
N PRO A 125 19.37 -12.14 1.40
CA PRO A 125 20.29 -11.05 1.74
C PRO A 125 21.33 -10.73 0.66
N GLU A 126 21.81 -11.73 -0.07
CA GLU A 126 22.74 -11.62 -1.19
C GLU A 126 22.17 -10.90 -2.43
N HIS A 127 20.83 -10.81 -2.54
CA HIS A 127 20.13 -10.16 -3.64
C HIS A 127 19.74 -8.71 -3.34
N THR A 128 19.96 -8.23 -2.11
CA THR A 128 19.65 -6.83 -1.71
C THR A 128 20.29 -5.79 -2.61
N ARG A 129 21.46 -6.10 -3.21
CA ARG A 129 22.17 -5.23 -4.17
C ARG A 129 21.39 -4.90 -5.46
N TYR A 130 20.34 -5.66 -5.79
CA TYR A 130 19.51 -5.42 -6.97
C TYR A 130 18.32 -4.49 -6.70
N PHE A 131 18.18 -4.01 -5.46
CA PHE A 131 17.11 -3.12 -5.02
C PHE A 131 17.69 -1.76 -4.67
N THR A 132 17.00 -0.69 -5.07
CA THR A 132 17.39 0.68 -4.71
C THR A 132 16.91 1.02 -3.31
N GLU A 133 15.75 0.48 -2.91
CA GLU A 133 15.22 0.61 -1.57
C GLU A 133 15.96 -0.26 -0.56
N LYS A 134 15.98 0.15 0.71
CA LYS A 134 16.45 -0.72 1.80
C LYS A 134 15.42 -1.80 2.08
N VAL A 135 15.87 -3.05 2.18
CA VAL A 135 14.97 -4.18 2.42
C VAL A 135 14.61 -4.29 3.90
N VAL A 136 13.31 -4.28 4.22
CA VAL A 136 12.76 -4.60 5.54
C VAL A 136 12.18 -6.00 5.49
N TYR A 137 12.75 -6.90 6.29
CA TYR A 137 12.34 -8.30 6.32
C TYR A 137 11.21 -8.55 7.30
N MET A 138 10.10 -9.07 6.79
CA MET A 138 9.07 -9.73 7.60
C MET A 138 9.61 -11.07 8.14
N PRO A 139 9.17 -11.50 9.34
CA PRO A 139 9.73 -12.68 9.99
C PRO A 139 9.45 -14.00 9.27
N HIS A 140 8.37 -14.07 8.48
CA HIS A 140 7.92 -15.29 7.81
C HIS A 140 7.67 -15.08 6.32
N SER A 141 6.61 -14.34 5.98
CA SER A 141 6.21 -14.02 4.61
C SER A 141 5.94 -12.52 4.54
N TYR A 142 6.36 -11.89 3.44
CA TYR A 142 6.00 -10.50 3.14
C TYR A 142 4.53 -10.38 2.74
N GLN A 143 4.00 -11.41 2.09
CA GLN A 143 2.64 -11.41 1.57
C GLN A 143 1.66 -11.71 2.70
N VAL A 144 0.74 -10.76 2.93
CA VAL A 144 -0.45 -10.94 3.75
C VAL A 144 -1.57 -11.54 2.90
N SER A 145 -2.46 -12.29 3.54
CA SER A 145 -3.72 -12.75 2.95
C SER A 145 -4.86 -12.47 3.92
N ASP A 146 -6.04 -12.09 3.40
CA ASP A 146 -7.20 -11.83 4.25
C ASP A 146 -7.83 -13.15 4.72
N HIS A 147 -7.53 -13.51 5.97
CA HIS A 147 -8.03 -14.73 6.61
C HIS A 147 -9.56 -14.75 6.79
N GLU A 148 -10.24 -13.61 6.69
CA GLU A 148 -11.71 -13.54 6.77
C GLU A 148 -12.38 -13.72 5.40
N GLN A 149 -11.60 -13.78 4.33
CA GLN A 149 -12.14 -13.94 2.99
C GLN A 149 -12.76 -15.34 2.85
N ALA A 150 -14.05 -15.39 2.56
CA ALA A 150 -14.74 -16.64 2.30
C ALA A 150 -14.16 -17.33 1.06
N PHE A 151 -13.87 -18.62 1.18
CA PHE A 151 -13.53 -19.45 0.03
C PHE A 151 -14.79 -19.72 -0.79
N SER A 152 -14.62 -19.82 -2.11
CA SER A 152 -15.69 -20.28 -2.98
C SER A 152 -15.97 -21.75 -2.69
N ASP A 153 -17.22 -22.09 -2.40
CA ASP A 153 -17.68 -23.49 -2.36
C ASP A 153 -17.80 -24.11 -3.76
N LYS A 154 -17.59 -23.30 -4.82
CA LYS A 154 -17.55 -23.79 -6.19
C LYS A 154 -16.21 -24.48 -6.46
N PRO A 155 -16.24 -25.73 -6.97
CA PRO A 155 -15.04 -26.51 -7.28
C PRO A 155 -14.20 -25.89 -8.40
#